data_AF-A0A9N8WIX5-F1
#
_entry.id   AF-A0A9N8WIX5-F1
#
_cell.length_a   1.000
_cell.length_b   1.000
_cell.length_c   1.000
_cell.angle_alpha   90.00
_cell.angle_beta   90.00
_cell.angle_gamma   90.00
#
_symmetry.space_group_name_H-M   'P 1'
#
loop_
_entity.id
_entity.type
_entity.pdbx_description
1 polymer ?
#
loop_
_entity_poly.entity_id
_entity_poly.type
_entity_poly.pdbx_seq_one_letter_code
_entity_poly.pdbx_strand_id
1 'polypeptide(L)'
;MESAQFIVTSASLVGAALIITFQSFFRMLIIDTVDDTIKDKMWLFCLMNLTALIAEFSSFMMIVASSYCSDPDNFSSECSNWFYIARPTCKSFCLDNYYVTSCYLADSIRSAFYIISKTALLHLAFERCKSVYHLYKTKEFKFFHLIISGLRISELILLVVINMFDFVKCKGEYCNPDHTECLFVPVVTNIREIIVHFFRLYYIISESIFYYYLFSIILETPSKEVIPNKYMKKKKEVIYERKRREVIYQILLFAFDIIQLAAIGIYRILRLYYKTNNYLDLKPNIYANILSTAITISVMTRFGLNLPQLVVSDE
;
A
#
# COMPACT_ATOMS: atom_id res chain seq x y z
N MET A 1 -19.92 19.40 12.19
CA MET A 1 -19.07 19.99 11.14
C MET A 1 -17.83 19.14 10.84
N GLU A 2 -17.17 18.55 11.85
CA GLU A 2 -16.00 17.68 11.68
C GLU A 2 -16.30 16.36 10.92
N SER A 3 -17.49 15.79 11.08
CA SER A 3 -17.90 14.55 10.38
C SER A 3 -17.99 14.73 8.86
N ALA A 4 -18.57 15.84 8.40
CA ALA A 4 -18.68 16.14 6.97
C ALA A 4 -17.31 16.35 6.32
N GLN A 5 -16.40 17.08 6.97
CA GLN A 5 -15.03 17.25 6.48
C GLN A 5 -14.29 15.90 6.38
N PHE A 6 -14.41 15.05 7.41
CA PHE A 6 -13.82 13.71 7.38
C PHE A 6 -14.33 12.85 6.23
N ILE A 7 -15.66 12.82 6.00
CA ILE A 7 -16.26 12.05 4.90
C ILE A 7 -15.76 12.56 3.55
N VAL A 8 -15.78 13.88 3.33
CA VAL A 8 -15.34 14.49 2.07
C VAL A 8 -13.86 14.23 1.80
N THR A 9 -12.98 14.43 2.80
CA THR A 9 -11.55 14.13 2.65
C THR A 9 -11.31 12.64 2.39
N SER A 10 -12.00 11.75 3.11
CA SER A 10 -11.87 10.30 2.94
C SER A 10 -12.31 9.84 1.55
N ALA A 11 -13.47 10.33 1.08
CA ALA A 11 -13.98 10.04 -0.25
C ALA A 11 -13.06 10.57 -1.34
N SER A 12 -12.47 11.76 -1.14
CA SER A 12 -11.54 12.36 -2.11
C SER A 12 -10.26 11.54 -2.24
N LEU A 13 -9.70 11.07 -1.11
CA LEU A 13 -8.50 10.23 -1.10
C LEU A 13 -8.75 8.86 -1.77
N VAL A 14 -9.88 8.22 -1.48
CA VAL A 14 -10.25 6.94 -2.11
C VAL A 14 -10.58 7.13 -3.59
N GLY A 15 -11.28 8.19 -3.96
CA GLY A 15 -11.58 8.51 -5.36
C GLY A 15 -10.30 8.75 -6.17
N ALA A 16 -9.35 9.50 -5.63
CA ALA A 16 -8.04 9.68 -6.26
C ALA A 16 -7.29 8.36 -6.41
N ALA A 17 -7.32 7.49 -5.38
CA ALA A 17 -6.71 6.16 -5.43
C ALA A 17 -7.33 5.30 -6.55
N LEU A 18 -8.67 5.24 -6.63
CA LEU A 18 -9.40 4.52 -7.67
C LEU A 18 -9.00 4.98 -9.06
N ILE A 19 -8.98 6.29 -9.32
CA ILE A 19 -8.60 6.84 -10.63
C ILE A 19 -7.18 6.40 -11.01
N ILE A 20 -6.23 6.50 -10.08
CA ILE A 20 -4.82 6.16 -10.31
C ILE A 20 -4.66 4.65 -10.58
N THR A 21 -5.26 3.81 -9.74
CA THR A 21 -5.17 2.35 -9.85
C THR A 21 -5.90 1.86 -11.10
N PHE A 22 -7.06 2.43 -11.43
CA PHE A 22 -7.81 2.09 -12.64
C PHE A 22 -7.06 2.47 -13.91
N GLN A 23 -6.44 3.65 -13.95
CA GLN A 23 -5.58 4.06 -15.06
C GLN A 23 -4.37 3.11 -15.21
N SER A 24 -3.77 2.69 -14.09
CA SER A 24 -2.65 1.75 -14.06
C SER A 24 -3.07 0.35 -14.55
N PHE A 25 -4.22 -0.15 -14.08
CA PHE A 25 -4.80 -1.42 -14.49
C PHE A 25 -5.12 -1.46 -15.99
N PHE A 26 -5.76 -0.42 -16.53
CA PHE A 26 -6.09 -0.36 -17.95
C PHE A 26 -4.88 -0.36 -18.86
N ARG A 27 -3.82 0.39 -18.49
CA ARG A 27 -2.57 0.39 -19.26
C ARG A 27 -1.97 -1.00 -19.36
N MET A 28 -2.03 -1.76 -18.28
CA MET A 28 -1.52 -3.11 -18.25
C MET A 28 -2.38 -4.07 -19.07
N LEU A 29 -3.71 -3.98 -18.99
CA LEU A 29 -4.59 -4.80 -19.84
C LEU A 29 -4.32 -4.57 -21.33
N ILE A 30 -4.13 -3.30 -21.73
CA ILE A 30 -3.81 -2.98 -23.13
C ILE A 30 -2.48 -3.63 -23.54
N ILE A 31 -1.46 -3.58 -22.68
CA ILE A 31 -0.14 -4.16 -22.99
C ILE A 31 -0.18 -5.68 -23.02
N ASP A 32 -0.92 -6.29 -22.09
CA ASP A 32 -1.13 -7.75 -22.04
C ASP A 32 -1.82 -8.29 -23.30
N THR A 33 -2.67 -7.48 -23.95
CA THR A 33 -3.32 -7.84 -25.22
C THR A 33 -2.44 -7.64 -26.46
N VAL A 34 -1.34 -6.89 -26.36
CA VAL A 34 -0.52 -6.50 -27.52
C VAL A 34 0.80 -7.29 -27.59
N ASP A 35 1.34 -7.74 -26.46
CA ASP A 35 2.65 -8.40 -26.42
C ASP A 35 2.64 -9.68 -25.56
N ASP A 36 2.46 -10.83 -26.22
CA ASP A 36 2.46 -12.15 -25.57
C ASP A 36 3.80 -12.48 -24.89
N THR A 37 4.91 -11.82 -25.25
CA THR A 37 6.23 -12.08 -24.64
C THR A 37 6.38 -11.49 -23.24
N ILE A 38 5.55 -10.48 -22.90
CA ILE A 38 5.60 -9.77 -21.62
C ILE A 38 4.54 -10.32 -20.64
N LYS A 39 3.54 -11.04 -21.15
CA LYS A 39 2.41 -11.61 -20.41
C LYS A 39 2.79 -12.39 -19.15
N ASP A 40 3.75 -13.31 -19.26
CA ASP A 40 4.23 -14.12 -18.14
C ASP A 40 4.95 -13.31 -17.04
N LYS A 41 5.34 -12.08 -17.34
CA LYS A 41 5.97 -11.15 -16.39
C LYS A 41 4.98 -10.12 -15.84
N MET A 42 3.80 -9.98 -16.45
CA MET A 42 2.78 -8.98 -16.09
C MET A 42 1.77 -9.46 -15.05
N TRP A 43 1.61 -10.78 -14.85
CA TRP A 43 0.55 -11.32 -13.97
C TRP A 43 0.59 -10.75 -12.55
N LEU A 44 1.79 -10.52 -11.98
CA LEU A 44 1.92 -9.98 -10.63
C LEU A 44 1.45 -8.52 -10.56
N PHE A 45 1.73 -7.72 -11.60
CA PHE A 45 1.18 -6.38 -11.71
C PHE A 45 -0.35 -6.42 -11.84
N CYS A 46 -0.89 -7.37 -12.61
CA CYS A 46 -2.33 -7.57 -12.77
C CYS A 46 -2.98 -7.87 -11.43
N LEU A 47 -2.42 -8.82 -10.68
CA LEU A 47 -2.85 -9.17 -9.34
C LEU A 47 -2.81 -7.95 -8.40
N MET A 48 -1.71 -7.19 -8.37
CA MET A 48 -1.58 -6.01 -7.50
C MET A 48 -2.62 -4.94 -7.81
N ASN A 49 -2.81 -4.59 -9.08
CA ASN A 49 -3.77 -3.56 -9.48
C ASN A 49 -5.21 -4.02 -9.21
N LEU A 50 -5.56 -5.28 -9.54
CA LEU A 50 -6.89 -5.83 -9.29
C LEU A 50 -7.22 -5.86 -7.79
N THR A 51 -6.28 -6.35 -6.98
CA THR A 51 -6.46 -6.42 -5.52
C THR A 51 -6.53 -5.04 -4.89
N ALA A 52 -5.75 -4.06 -5.38
CA ALA A 52 -5.87 -2.67 -4.95
C ALA A 52 -7.24 -2.05 -5.32
N LEU A 53 -7.74 -2.28 -6.54
CA LEU A 53 -9.07 -1.81 -6.96
C LEU A 53 -10.18 -2.36 -6.08
N ILE A 54 -10.16 -3.66 -5.77
CA ILE A 54 -11.16 -4.28 -4.90
C ILE A 54 -11.09 -3.68 -3.49
N ALA A 55 -9.88 -3.44 -2.97
CA ALA A 55 -9.71 -2.82 -1.66
C ALA A 55 -10.19 -1.36 -1.63
N GLU A 56 -9.88 -0.58 -2.67
CA GLU A 56 -10.32 0.81 -2.83
C GLU A 56 -11.85 0.91 -2.96
N PHE A 57 -12.45 0.06 -3.79
CA PHE A 57 -13.91 0.00 -3.95
C PHE A 57 -14.60 -0.39 -2.64
N SER A 58 -14.06 -1.39 -1.92
CA SER A 58 -14.57 -1.78 -0.61
C SER A 58 -14.44 -0.63 0.41
N SER A 59 -13.37 0.15 0.34
CA SER A 59 -13.19 1.34 1.19
C SER A 59 -14.20 2.43 0.88
N PHE A 60 -14.54 2.62 -0.39
CA PHE A 60 -15.62 3.52 -0.80
C PHE A 60 -16.97 3.07 -0.22
N MET A 61 -17.29 1.76 -0.32
CA MET A 61 -18.51 1.20 0.28
C MET A 61 -18.55 1.37 1.79
N MET A 62 -17.42 1.26 2.48
CA MET A 62 -17.33 1.56 3.92
C MET A 62 -17.60 3.02 4.24
N ILE A 63 -17.09 3.97 3.45
CA ILE A 63 -17.37 5.40 3.63
C ILE A 63 -18.87 5.65 3.48
N VAL A 64 -19.49 5.09 2.44
CA VAL A 64 -20.93 5.20 2.19
C VAL A 64 -21.71 4.62 3.36
N ALA A 65 -21.43 3.37 3.76
CA ALA A 65 -22.10 2.74 4.90
C ALA A 65 -21.95 3.55 6.20
N SER A 66 -20.75 4.09 6.45
CA SER A 66 -20.49 4.92 7.63
C SER A 66 -21.28 6.23 7.66
N SER A 67 -21.63 6.77 6.49
CA SER A 67 -22.41 8.01 6.41
C SER A 67 -23.88 7.82 6.80
N TYR A 68 -24.41 6.59 6.70
CA TYR A 68 -25.78 6.24 7.09
C TYR A 68 -25.90 5.87 8.58
N CYS A 69 -24.79 5.61 9.24
CA CYS A 69 -24.77 5.32 10.65
C CYS A 69 -24.47 6.63 11.40
N SER A 70 -25.48 7.22 12.04
CA SER A 70 -25.36 8.50 12.74
C SER A 70 -25.99 8.41 14.13
N ASP A 71 -25.15 8.44 15.17
CA ASP A 71 -25.54 9.09 16.42
C ASP A 71 -24.30 9.48 17.25
N PRO A 72 -23.78 10.72 17.11
CA PRO A 72 -22.64 11.19 17.90
C PRO A 72 -23.02 11.52 19.36
N ASP A 73 -24.30 11.66 19.68
CA ASP A 73 -24.76 12.24 20.95
C ASP A 73 -24.88 11.22 22.10
N ASN A 74 -24.72 9.92 21.82
CA ASN A 74 -24.81 8.83 22.81
C ASN A 74 -23.45 8.21 23.20
N PHE A 75 -22.33 8.82 22.80
CA PHE A 75 -21.02 8.38 23.30
C PHE A 75 -20.82 8.83 24.74
N SER A 76 -20.99 7.91 25.69
CA SER A 76 -20.71 8.17 27.11
C SER A 76 -19.27 8.68 27.26
N SER A 77 -19.11 9.72 28.08
CA SER A 77 -17.83 10.35 28.40
C SER A 77 -16.82 9.37 29.02
N GLU A 78 -17.25 8.19 29.48
CA GLU A 78 -16.40 7.12 29.99
C GLU A 78 -15.62 6.37 28.89
N CYS A 79 -16.09 6.37 27.64
CA CYS A 79 -15.32 5.88 26.48
C CYS A 79 -14.12 6.80 26.13
N SER A 80 -14.06 8.02 26.65
CA SER A 80 -13.03 9.00 26.25
C SER A 80 -11.60 8.55 26.63
N ASN A 81 -11.46 7.77 27.70
CA ASN A 81 -10.17 7.20 28.14
C ASN A 81 -9.81 5.91 27.42
N TRP A 82 -10.80 5.19 26.89
CA TRP A 82 -10.56 4.07 25.99
C TRP A 82 -10.43 4.63 24.58
N PHE A 83 -9.31 5.29 24.33
CA PHE A 83 -8.84 5.82 23.05
C PHE A 83 -8.88 4.75 21.97
N TYR A 84 -10.08 4.53 21.44
CA TYR A 84 -10.34 3.39 20.59
C TYR A 84 -9.60 3.57 19.28
N ILE A 85 -8.96 2.47 18.93
CA ILE A 85 -8.67 2.01 17.58
C ILE A 85 -10.01 1.81 16.85
N ALA A 86 -10.86 2.84 16.85
CA ALA A 86 -12.13 2.85 16.19
C ALA A 86 -11.79 2.72 14.71
N ARG A 87 -12.13 1.58 14.11
CA ARG A 87 -12.56 1.57 12.72
C ARG A 87 -13.59 2.69 12.61
N PRO A 88 -13.26 3.86 12.03
CA PRO A 88 -14.09 5.06 12.16
C PRO A 88 -15.45 4.91 11.48
N THR A 89 -15.67 3.80 10.77
CA THR A 89 -16.73 3.67 9.78
C THR A 89 -17.93 2.84 10.22
N CYS A 90 -17.80 1.93 11.19
CA CYS A 90 -18.91 0.99 11.50
C CYS A 90 -19.45 1.13 12.93
N LYS A 91 -19.10 2.22 13.64
CA LYS A 91 -19.25 2.31 15.10
C LYS A 91 -20.49 3.05 15.60
N SER A 92 -21.22 3.75 14.73
CA SER A 92 -22.46 4.40 15.12
C SER A 92 -23.57 3.35 15.22
N PHE A 93 -24.45 3.52 16.20
CA PHE A 93 -25.74 2.83 16.27
C PHE A 93 -26.44 2.97 14.91
N CYS A 94 -26.30 1.97 14.03
CA CYS A 94 -27.15 1.88 12.86
C CYS A 94 -28.38 1.09 13.31
N LEU A 95 -29.56 1.70 13.21
CA LEU A 95 -30.84 1.00 13.46
C LEU A 95 -31.00 -0.23 12.55
N ASP A 96 -30.33 -0.21 11.39
CA ASP A 96 -30.41 -1.26 10.38
C ASP A 96 -29.19 -2.20 10.39
N ASN A 97 -29.44 -3.46 10.78
CA ASN A 97 -28.48 -4.58 10.72
C ASN A 97 -27.82 -4.75 9.33
N TYR A 98 -28.49 -4.30 8.27
CA TYR A 98 -27.98 -4.38 6.90
C TYR A 98 -26.72 -3.53 6.66
N TYR A 99 -26.70 -2.28 7.13
CA TYR A 99 -25.55 -1.38 6.94
C TYR A 99 -24.37 -1.78 7.81
N VAL A 100 -24.63 -2.26 9.02
CA VAL A 100 -23.61 -2.83 9.92
C VAL A 100 -22.94 -4.02 9.23
N THR A 101 -23.73 -4.99 8.77
CA THR A 101 -23.22 -6.20 8.08
C THR A 101 -22.43 -5.83 6.83
N SER A 102 -22.94 -4.89 6.03
CA SER A 102 -22.27 -4.39 4.83
C SER A 102 -20.92 -3.74 5.15
N CYS A 103 -20.84 -2.99 6.25
CA CYS A 103 -19.61 -2.32 6.70
C CYS A 103 -18.54 -3.33 7.15
N TYR A 104 -18.91 -4.34 7.94
CA TYR A 104 -17.98 -5.41 8.37
C TYR A 104 -17.51 -6.29 7.21
N LEU A 105 -18.43 -6.62 6.29
CA LEU A 105 -18.09 -7.36 5.08
C LEU A 105 -17.11 -6.57 4.21
N ALA A 106 -17.41 -5.28 3.96
CA ALA A 106 -16.54 -4.40 3.20
C ALA A 106 -15.17 -4.22 3.87
N ASP A 107 -15.10 -4.10 5.20
CA ASP A 107 -13.81 -4.02 5.91
C ASP A 107 -12.98 -5.29 5.80
N SER A 108 -13.63 -6.45 5.84
CA SER A 108 -12.97 -7.75 5.71
C SER A 108 -12.43 -7.96 4.30
N ILE A 109 -13.24 -7.67 3.27
CA ILE A 109 -12.81 -7.68 1.86
C ILE A 109 -11.66 -6.69 1.67
N ARG A 110 -11.83 -5.43 2.09
CA ARG A 110 -10.79 -4.39 2.02
C ARG A 110 -9.49 -4.87 2.64
N SER A 111 -9.54 -5.39 3.86
CA SER A 111 -8.34 -5.82 4.60
C SER A 111 -7.65 -6.99 3.91
N ALA A 112 -8.41 -7.96 3.41
CA ALA A 112 -7.86 -9.12 2.71
C ALA A 112 -7.12 -8.71 1.43
N PHE A 113 -7.81 -7.98 0.54
CA PHE A 113 -7.26 -7.55 -0.73
C PHE A 113 -6.12 -6.52 -0.56
N TYR A 114 -6.16 -5.70 0.48
CA TYR A 114 -5.05 -4.80 0.83
C TYR A 114 -3.78 -5.56 1.25
N ILE A 115 -3.91 -6.68 1.97
CA ILE A 115 -2.73 -7.47 2.37
C ILE A 115 -2.18 -8.26 1.20
N ILE A 116 -3.04 -8.79 0.33
CA ILE A 116 -2.62 -9.47 -0.90
C ILE A 116 -1.79 -8.52 -1.75
N SER A 117 -2.29 -7.30 -2.01
CA SER A 117 -1.55 -6.30 -2.80
C SER A 117 -0.21 -5.93 -2.16
N LYS A 118 -0.17 -5.75 -0.83
CA LYS A 118 1.07 -5.45 -0.10
C LYS A 118 2.07 -6.61 -0.10
N THR A 119 1.60 -7.85 -0.05
CA THR A 119 2.47 -9.04 -0.09
C THR A 119 3.07 -9.18 -1.48
N ALA A 120 2.28 -8.97 -2.53
CA ALA A 120 2.77 -8.94 -3.91
C ALA A 120 3.80 -7.80 -4.13
N LEU A 121 3.56 -6.59 -3.62
CA LEU A 121 4.51 -5.48 -3.66
C LEU A 121 5.83 -5.82 -2.96
N LEU A 122 5.75 -6.45 -1.79
CA LEU A 122 6.91 -6.86 -1.01
C LEU A 122 7.75 -7.90 -1.75
N HIS A 123 7.09 -8.87 -2.39
CA HIS A 123 7.74 -9.90 -3.18
C HIS A 123 8.39 -9.32 -4.44
N LEU A 124 7.71 -8.41 -5.13
CA LEU A 124 8.26 -7.72 -6.29
C LEU A 124 9.52 -6.91 -5.93
N ALA A 125 9.49 -6.18 -4.82
CA ALA A 125 10.63 -5.43 -4.32
C ALA A 125 11.85 -6.34 -4.04
N PHE A 126 11.59 -7.52 -3.47
CA PHE A 126 12.63 -8.52 -3.25
C PHE A 126 13.22 -9.05 -4.56
N GLU A 127 12.40 -9.48 -5.51
CA GLU A 127 12.87 -10.03 -6.79
C GLU A 127 13.66 -8.98 -7.61
N ARG A 128 13.25 -7.71 -7.54
CA ARG A 128 14.01 -6.59 -8.11
C ARG A 128 15.35 -6.36 -7.43
N CYS A 129 15.37 -6.29 -6.10
CA CYS A 129 16.62 -6.10 -5.38
C CYS A 129 17.58 -7.28 -5.62
N LYS A 130 17.05 -8.50 -5.68
CA LYS A 130 17.78 -9.73 -6.01
C LYS A 130 18.40 -9.73 -7.40
N SER A 131 17.81 -9.07 -8.39
CA SER A 131 18.39 -9.01 -9.74
C SER A 131 19.68 -8.20 -9.76
N VAL A 132 19.75 -7.11 -8.98
CA VAL A 132 20.88 -6.17 -8.98
C VAL A 132 21.89 -6.39 -7.86
N TYR A 133 21.47 -6.88 -6.68
CA TYR A 133 22.31 -6.93 -5.49
C TYR A 133 22.60 -8.36 -5.02
N HIS A 134 23.88 -8.70 -4.90
CA HIS A 134 24.34 -10.07 -4.66
C HIS A 134 23.86 -10.65 -3.32
N LEU A 135 23.79 -9.86 -2.24
CA LEU A 135 23.35 -10.37 -0.93
C LEU A 135 21.95 -11.00 -0.98
N TYR A 136 21.05 -10.47 -1.80
CA TYR A 136 19.68 -10.97 -1.96
C TYR A 136 19.61 -12.29 -2.75
N LYS A 137 20.71 -12.72 -3.39
CA LYS A 137 20.80 -14.01 -4.08
C LYS A 137 21.14 -15.17 -3.13
N THR A 138 21.71 -14.87 -1.97
CA THR A 138 22.13 -15.85 -0.95
C THR A 138 20.94 -16.66 -0.40
N LYS A 139 21.20 -17.86 0.10
CA LYS A 139 20.14 -18.76 0.60
C LYS A 139 19.51 -18.20 1.88
N GLU A 140 20.32 -17.56 2.71
CA GLU A 140 19.96 -16.95 3.98
C GLU A 140 18.96 -15.80 3.77
N PHE A 141 19.23 -14.91 2.82
CA PHE A 141 18.29 -13.82 2.50
C PHE A 141 17.01 -14.31 1.83
N LYS A 142 17.06 -15.34 0.98
CA LYS A 142 15.84 -15.98 0.43
C LYS A 142 14.97 -16.55 1.54
N PHE A 143 15.59 -17.22 2.51
CA PHE A 143 14.88 -17.75 3.68
C PHE A 143 14.28 -16.63 4.53
N PHE A 144 15.04 -15.56 4.77
CA PHE A 144 14.53 -14.36 5.46
C PHE A 144 13.32 -13.75 4.73
N HIS A 145 13.39 -13.58 3.40
CA HIS A 145 12.26 -13.09 2.62
C HIS A 145 11.04 -14.02 2.69
N LEU A 146 11.25 -15.34 2.70
CA LEU A 146 10.20 -16.32 2.88
C LEU A 146 9.53 -16.17 4.25
N ILE A 147 10.30 -15.97 5.33
CA ILE A 147 9.77 -15.70 6.68
C ILE A 147 8.90 -14.44 6.65
N ILE A 148 9.39 -13.34 6.08
CA ILE A 148 8.64 -12.08 6.02
C ILE A 148 7.33 -12.25 5.24
N SER A 149 7.38 -12.94 4.11
CA SER A 149 6.19 -13.26 3.31
C SER A 149 5.22 -14.16 4.09
N GLY A 150 5.72 -15.17 4.79
CA GLY A 150 4.94 -16.04 5.68
C GLY A 150 4.27 -15.27 6.81
N LEU A 151 4.98 -14.32 7.44
CA LEU A 151 4.42 -13.45 8.47
C LEU A 151 3.28 -12.57 7.91
N ARG A 152 3.39 -12.08 6.67
CA ARG A 152 2.29 -11.35 6.00
C ARG A 152 1.05 -12.22 5.74
N ILE A 153 1.25 -13.47 5.32
CA ILE A 153 0.14 -14.41 5.15
C ILE A 153 -0.49 -14.73 6.50
N SER A 154 0.31 -14.89 7.55
CA SER A 154 -0.22 -15.09 8.90
C SER A 154 -1.00 -13.88 9.43
N GLU A 155 -0.57 -12.65 9.10
CA GLU A 155 -1.31 -11.41 9.40
C GLU A 155 -2.69 -11.41 8.72
N LEU A 156 -2.77 -11.83 7.46
CA LEU A 156 -4.03 -11.95 6.73
C LEU A 156 -5.01 -12.89 7.45
N ILE A 157 -4.54 -14.10 7.81
CA ILE A 157 -5.35 -15.11 8.50
C ILE A 157 -5.82 -14.55 9.85
N LEU A 158 -4.91 -13.96 10.62
CA LEU A 158 -5.20 -13.36 11.92
C LEU A 158 -6.27 -12.27 11.81
N LEU A 159 -6.21 -11.41 10.79
CA LEU A 159 -7.20 -10.35 10.59
C LEU A 159 -8.57 -10.89 10.21
N VAL A 160 -8.64 -11.92 9.38
CA VAL A 160 -9.92 -12.56 9.06
C VAL A 160 -10.54 -13.14 10.33
N VAL A 161 -9.76 -13.84 11.16
CA VAL A 161 -10.23 -14.40 12.44
C VAL A 161 -10.70 -13.31 13.39
N ILE A 162 -9.91 -12.24 13.55
CA ILE A 162 -10.28 -11.12 14.42
C ILE A 162 -11.53 -10.42 13.92
N ASN A 163 -11.66 -10.20 12.60
CA ASN A 163 -12.84 -9.58 12.02
C ASN A 163 -14.10 -10.43 12.23
N MET A 164 -14.00 -11.75 12.09
CA MET A 164 -15.10 -12.66 12.39
C MET A 164 -15.48 -12.63 13.87
N PHE A 165 -14.48 -12.68 14.77
CA PHE A 165 -14.71 -12.59 16.20
C PHE A 165 -15.38 -11.26 16.58
N ASP A 166 -14.84 -10.16 16.08
CA ASP A 166 -15.34 -8.81 16.30
C ASP A 166 -16.79 -8.65 15.81
N PHE A 167 -17.12 -9.20 14.63
CA PHE A 167 -18.48 -9.20 14.09
C PHE A 167 -19.46 -10.03 14.95
N VAL A 168 -19.07 -11.24 15.36
CA VAL A 168 -19.98 -12.18 16.06
C VAL A 168 -20.16 -11.78 17.53
N LYS A 169 -19.08 -11.40 18.21
CA LYS A 169 -19.05 -11.22 19.66
C LYS A 169 -19.11 -9.76 20.07
N CYS A 170 -18.32 -8.91 19.43
CA CYS A 170 -18.15 -7.54 19.91
C CYS A 170 -19.14 -6.57 19.31
N LYS A 171 -19.58 -6.79 18.06
CA LYS A 171 -20.51 -5.89 17.34
C LYS A 171 -20.10 -4.41 17.36
N GLY A 172 -18.84 -4.11 17.65
CA GLY A 172 -18.33 -2.74 17.82
C GLY A 172 -18.49 -2.14 19.24
N GLU A 173 -19.09 -2.86 20.17
CA GLU A 173 -19.30 -2.49 21.58
C GLU A 173 -18.07 -2.80 22.43
N TYR A 174 -17.02 -2.02 22.24
CA TYR A 174 -15.78 -2.27 22.99
C TYR A 174 -15.73 -1.57 24.36
N CYS A 175 -16.51 -0.49 24.55
CA CYS A 175 -16.48 0.29 25.79
C CYS A 175 -17.32 -0.29 26.93
N ASN A 176 -18.08 -1.35 26.67
CA ASN A 176 -18.91 -1.94 27.72
C ASN A 176 -17.99 -2.72 28.67
N PRO A 177 -17.87 -2.32 29.96
CA PRO A 177 -17.02 -3.02 30.93
C PRO A 177 -17.44 -4.49 31.13
N ASP A 178 -18.69 -4.83 30.80
CA ASP A 178 -19.19 -6.21 30.83
C ASP A 178 -18.67 -7.07 29.66
N HIS A 179 -18.07 -6.46 28.63
CA HIS A 179 -17.51 -7.11 27.44
C HIS A 179 -15.97 -7.13 27.45
N THR A 180 -15.38 -7.58 28.56
CA THR A 180 -13.91 -7.71 28.69
C THR A 180 -13.27 -8.57 27.60
N GLU A 181 -13.99 -9.54 27.03
CA GLU A 181 -13.55 -10.38 25.91
C GLU A 181 -13.17 -9.55 24.66
N CYS A 182 -13.79 -8.38 24.48
CA CYS A 182 -13.56 -7.50 23.34
C CYS A 182 -12.32 -6.60 23.48
N LEU A 183 -11.66 -6.63 24.64
CA LEU A 183 -10.40 -5.91 24.90
C LEU A 183 -9.20 -6.51 24.15
N PHE A 184 -9.29 -7.77 23.72
CA PHE A 184 -8.22 -8.40 22.94
C PHE A 184 -8.07 -7.80 21.53
N VAL A 185 -9.17 -7.43 20.87
CA VAL A 185 -9.19 -6.85 19.52
C VAL A 185 -8.28 -5.60 19.39
N PRO A 186 -8.36 -4.60 20.29
CA PRO A 186 -7.49 -3.44 20.20
C PRO A 186 -6.03 -3.77 20.53
N VAL A 187 -5.75 -4.72 21.43
CA VAL A 187 -4.38 -5.15 21.74
C VAL A 187 -3.71 -5.75 20.49
N VAL A 188 -4.38 -6.68 19.82
CA VAL A 188 -3.83 -7.28 18.59
C VAL A 188 -3.66 -6.24 17.51
N THR A 189 -4.57 -5.29 17.40
CA THR A 189 -4.46 -4.23 16.39
C THR A 189 -3.26 -3.32 16.66
N ASN A 190 -2.91 -3.04 17.91
CA ASN A 190 -1.67 -2.30 18.25
C ASN A 190 -0.41 -3.09 17.88
N ILE A 191 -0.36 -4.39 18.21
CA ILE A 191 0.77 -5.26 17.86
C ILE A 191 0.96 -5.28 16.34
N ARG A 192 -0.15 -5.43 15.60
CA ARG A 192 -0.15 -5.37 14.14
C ARG A 192 0.43 -4.07 13.62
N GLU A 193 0.06 -2.91 14.17
CA GLU A 193 0.59 -1.63 13.73
C GLU A 193 2.12 -1.59 13.78
N ILE A 194 2.73 -2.16 14.83
CA ILE A 194 4.20 -2.29 14.95
C ILE A 194 4.76 -3.20 13.86
N ILE A 195 4.17 -4.39 13.67
CA ILE A 195 4.57 -5.36 12.65
C ILE A 195 4.51 -4.75 11.24
N VAL A 196 3.47 -3.97 10.94
CA VAL A 196 3.31 -3.29 9.64
C VAL A 196 4.47 -2.32 9.33
N HIS A 197 5.07 -1.71 10.35
CA HIS A 197 6.24 -0.83 10.15
C HIS A 197 7.47 -1.62 9.73
N PHE A 198 7.71 -2.78 10.33
CA PHE A 198 8.83 -3.64 9.98
C PHE A 198 8.80 -4.02 8.50
N PHE A 199 7.62 -4.44 8.02
CA PHE A 199 7.43 -4.77 6.61
C PHE A 199 7.62 -3.57 5.68
N ARG A 200 7.18 -2.37 6.10
CA ARG A 200 7.36 -1.15 5.32
C ARG A 200 8.84 -0.77 5.25
N LEU A 201 9.57 -0.89 6.35
CA LEU A 201 11.01 -0.64 6.39
C LEU A 201 11.75 -1.60 5.45
N TYR A 202 11.43 -2.89 5.51
CA TYR A 202 11.99 -3.90 4.59
C TYR A 202 11.75 -3.52 3.12
N TYR A 203 10.52 -3.10 2.78
CA TYR A 203 10.19 -2.65 1.44
C TYR A 203 11.01 -1.42 1.03
N ILE A 204 11.06 -0.38 1.89
CA ILE A 204 11.80 0.86 1.62
C ILE A 204 13.27 0.55 1.38
N ILE A 205 13.89 -0.29 2.21
CA ILE A 205 15.29 -0.67 2.06
C ILE A 205 15.50 -1.43 0.75
N SER A 206 14.66 -2.42 0.45
CA SER A 206 14.78 -3.24 -0.76
C SER A 206 14.70 -2.40 -2.03
N GLU A 207 13.69 -1.54 -2.13
CA GLU A 207 13.55 -0.64 -3.29
C GLU A 207 14.68 0.38 -3.31
N SER A 208 15.04 1.01 -2.18
CA SER A 208 16.12 2.00 -2.15
C SER A 208 17.44 1.44 -2.67
N ILE A 209 17.78 0.19 -2.31
CA ILE A 209 18.96 -0.52 -2.86
C ILE A 209 18.80 -0.72 -4.36
N PHE A 210 17.66 -1.26 -4.82
CA PHE A 210 17.40 -1.50 -6.23
C PHE A 210 17.61 -0.23 -7.07
N TYR A 211 17.00 0.88 -6.65
CA TYR A 211 17.09 2.14 -7.35
C TYR A 211 18.48 2.77 -7.28
N TYR A 212 19.17 2.69 -6.15
CA TYR A 212 20.56 3.15 -6.05
C TYR A 212 21.44 2.48 -7.11
N TYR A 213 21.37 1.15 -7.24
CA TYR A 213 22.13 0.40 -8.24
C TYR A 213 21.68 0.68 -9.68
N LEU A 214 20.38 0.79 -9.92
CA LEU A 214 19.87 1.13 -11.24
C LEU A 214 20.40 2.50 -11.71
N PHE A 215 20.40 3.49 -10.82
CA PHE A 215 20.84 4.84 -11.16
C PHE A 215 22.35 4.96 -11.27
N SER A 216 23.14 4.23 -10.48
CA SER A 216 24.59 4.20 -10.67
C SER A 216 24.94 3.66 -12.06
N ILE A 217 24.28 2.59 -12.51
CA ILE A 217 24.49 2.03 -13.85
C ILE A 217 24.13 3.07 -14.93
N ILE A 218 22.95 3.70 -14.85
CA ILE A 218 22.50 4.65 -15.87
C ILE A 218 23.38 5.91 -15.91
N LEU A 219 23.89 6.38 -14.77
CA LEU A 219 24.77 7.55 -14.69
C LEU A 219 26.22 7.27 -15.11
N GLU A 220 26.68 6.01 -14.98
CA GLU A 220 28.05 5.60 -15.37
C GLU A 220 28.18 5.17 -16.83
N THR A 221 27.11 4.61 -17.42
CA THR A 221 27.05 4.23 -18.84
C THR A 221 27.31 5.35 -19.87
N PRO A 222 27.06 6.66 -19.63
CA PRO A 222 27.26 7.72 -20.64
C PRO A 222 28.72 7.90 -21.08
N SER A 223 29.69 7.44 -20.30
CA SER A 223 31.10 7.79 -20.51
C SER A 223 31.93 6.74 -21.26
N LYS A 224 31.38 5.54 -21.50
CA LYS A 224 32.19 4.39 -21.98
C LYS A 224 31.89 3.92 -23.40
N GLU A 225 30.79 4.33 -24.05
CA GLU A 225 30.63 4.12 -25.49
C GLU A 225 31.44 5.15 -26.29
N VAL A 226 32.76 4.91 -26.32
CA VAL A 226 33.70 5.50 -27.27
C VAL A 226 33.58 4.76 -28.60
N ILE A 227 32.75 5.21 -29.55
CA ILE A 227 32.94 4.84 -30.96
C ILE A 227 32.38 5.91 -31.94
N PRO A 228 32.82 5.94 -33.23
CA PRO A 228 33.54 7.07 -33.78
C PRO A 228 32.93 7.43 -35.14
N ASN A 229 31.78 8.10 -35.18
CA ASN A 229 31.29 8.56 -36.48
C ASN A 229 30.40 9.79 -36.36
N LYS A 230 30.85 10.89 -36.98
CA LYS A 230 30.33 12.25 -36.82
C LYS A 230 28.89 12.43 -37.35
N TYR A 231 28.40 11.50 -38.18
CA TYR A 231 27.15 11.64 -38.92
C TYR A 231 25.94 10.86 -38.33
N MET A 232 26.15 9.85 -37.47
CA MET A 232 25.06 9.20 -36.71
C MET A 232 24.71 9.91 -35.39
N LYS A 233 25.48 10.94 -35.00
CA LYS A 233 25.38 11.62 -33.71
C LYS A 233 23.99 12.23 -33.45
N LYS A 234 23.45 12.99 -34.41
CA LYS A 234 22.27 13.84 -34.14
C LYS A 234 20.99 13.06 -33.81
N LYS A 235 20.75 11.89 -34.43
CA LYS A 235 19.54 11.07 -34.16
C LYS A 235 19.68 10.23 -32.88
N LYS A 236 20.88 9.68 -32.62
CA LYS A 236 21.15 8.92 -31.38
C LYS A 236 21.17 9.82 -30.14
N GLU A 237 21.67 11.04 -30.28
CA GLU A 237 21.72 12.04 -29.19
C GLU A 237 20.31 12.48 -28.75
N VAL A 238 19.37 12.68 -29.68
CA VAL A 238 17.96 12.98 -29.35
C VAL A 238 17.27 11.80 -28.65
N ILE A 239 17.53 10.56 -29.08
CA ILE A 239 16.97 9.36 -28.43
C ILE A 239 17.54 9.20 -27.02
N TYR A 240 18.85 9.42 -26.87
CA TYR A 240 19.53 9.37 -25.59
C TYR A 240 19.01 10.43 -24.62
N GLU A 241 18.83 11.67 -25.06
CA GLU A 241 18.21 12.71 -24.23
C GLU A 241 16.78 12.36 -23.80
N ARG A 242 15.99 11.77 -24.71
CA ARG A 242 14.62 11.34 -24.36
C ARG A 242 14.65 10.25 -23.29
N LYS A 243 15.48 9.21 -23.46
CA LYS A 243 15.66 8.15 -22.45
C LYS A 243 16.13 8.71 -21.11
N ARG A 244 17.09 9.64 -21.13
CA ARG A 244 17.58 10.30 -19.91
C ARG A 244 16.46 11.06 -19.18
N ARG A 245 15.62 11.80 -19.89
CA ARG A 245 14.47 12.49 -19.29
C ARG A 245 13.48 11.50 -18.68
N GLU A 246 13.16 10.42 -19.39
CA GLU A 246 12.27 9.36 -18.87
C GLU A 246 12.81 8.74 -17.58
N VAL A 247 14.11 8.44 -17.52
CA VAL A 247 14.76 7.97 -16.30
C VAL A 247 14.64 9.01 -15.19
N ILE A 248 14.97 10.28 -15.44
CA ILE A 248 14.85 11.37 -14.44
C ILE A 248 13.43 11.45 -13.88
N TYR A 249 12.41 11.39 -14.73
CA TYR A 249 11.02 11.37 -14.29
C TYR A 249 10.70 10.15 -13.42
N GLN A 250 11.24 8.98 -13.74
CA GLN A 250 11.08 7.79 -12.91
C GLN A 250 11.80 7.94 -11.55
N ILE A 251 12.97 8.58 -11.50
CA ILE A 251 13.67 8.89 -10.24
C ILE A 251 12.78 9.76 -9.35
N LEU A 252 12.20 10.82 -9.92
CA LEU A 252 11.35 11.74 -9.18
C LEU A 252 10.10 11.06 -8.65
N LEU A 253 9.43 10.25 -9.47
CA LEU A 253 8.26 9.48 -9.06
C LEU A 253 8.59 8.48 -7.94
N PHE A 254 9.75 7.84 -8.02
CA PHE A 254 10.20 6.92 -6.99
C PHE A 254 10.59 7.63 -5.68
N ALA A 255 11.34 8.74 -5.78
CA ALA A 255 11.69 9.54 -4.61
C ALA A 255 10.43 10.03 -3.89
N PHE A 256 9.41 10.43 -4.65
CA PHE A 256 8.11 10.79 -4.10
C PHE A 256 7.44 9.61 -3.37
N ASP A 257 7.44 8.40 -3.96
CA ASP A 257 6.91 7.18 -3.33
C ASP A 257 7.62 6.87 -2.00
N ILE A 258 8.96 6.91 -1.96
CA ILE A 258 9.74 6.68 -0.74
C ILE A 258 9.47 7.74 0.32
N ILE A 259 9.45 9.02 -0.05
CA ILE A 259 9.15 10.12 0.87
C ILE A 259 7.75 9.95 1.45
N GLN A 260 6.76 9.61 0.61
CA GLN A 260 5.40 9.36 1.06
C GLN A 260 5.32 8.17 2.04
N LEU A 261 5.97 7.06 1.73
CA LEU A 261 6.00 5.88 2.60
C LEU A 261 6.70 6.17 3.93
N ALA A 262 7.80 6.93 3.90
CA ALA A 262 8.52 7.38 5.09
C ALA A 262 7.66 8.32 5.93
N ALA A 263 6.99 9.31 5.32
CA ALA A 263 6.09 10.23 6.02
C ALA A 263 4.95 9.49 6.73
N ILE A 264 4.33 8.50 6.07
CA ILE A 264 3.29 7.67 6.70
C ILE A 264 3.88 6.78 7.80
N GLY A 265 5.12 6.31 7.65
CA GLY A 265 5.84 5.59 8.72
C GLY A 265 6.05 6.46 9.95
N ILE A 266 6.65 7.65 9.77
CA ILE A 266 6.89 8.62 10.85
C ILE A 266 5.57 9.01 11.52
N TYR A 267 4.53 9.31 10.74
CA TYR A 267 3.20 9.64 11.26
C TYR A 267 2.66 8.57 12.20
N ARG A 268 2.81 7.30 11.83
CA ARG A 268 2.33 6.19 12.66
C ARG A 268 3.20 5.97 13.92
N ILE A 269 4.51 6.15 13.84
CA ILE A 269 5.40 6.11 15.02
C ILE A 269 5.04 7.22 15.99
N LEU A 270 4.88 8.45 15.50
CA LEU A 270 4.44 9.60 16.30
C LEU A 270 3.09 9.31 16.94
N ARG A 271 2.14 8.74 16.19
CA ARG A 271 0.85 8.32 16.74
C ARG A 271 1.00 7.31 17.86
N LEU A 272 1.85 6.28 17.73
CA LEU A 272 2.09 5.30 18.80
C LEU A 272 2.69 5.98 20.04
N TYR A 273 3.66 6.88 19.85
CA TYR A 273 4.32 7.61 20.92
C TYR A 273 3.39 8.57 21.66
N TYR A 274 2.63 9.39 20.93
CA TYR A 274 1.69 10.35 21.52
C TYR A 274 0.46 9.67 22.11
N LYS A 275 0.02 8.53 21.56
CA LYS A 275 -1.05 7.71 22.13
C LYS A 275 -0.68 7.23 23.54
N THR A 276 0.56 6.83 23.78
CA THR A 276 1.02 6.42 25.11
C THR A 276 0.99 7.57 26.12
N ASN A 277 1.10 8.82 25.66
CA ASN A 277 1.25 10.00 26.51
C ASN A 277 -0.01 10.89 26.59
N ASN A 278 -1.16 10.50 26.02
CA ASN A 278 -2.44 11.25 26.06
C ASN A 278 -2.41 12.68 25.47
N TYR A 279 -1.39 13.10 24.72
CA TYR A 279 -1.25 14.50 24.29
C TYR A 279 -1.82 14.84 22.90
N LEU A 280 -2.03 13.87 22.00
CA LEU A 280 -2.57 14.11 20.65
C LEU A 280 -3.35 12.90 20.10
N ASP A 281 -4.63 13.10 19.76
CA ASP A 281 -5.46 12.11 19.08
C ASP A 281 -5.25 12.14 17.56
N LEU A 282 -4.12 11.57 17.11
CA LEU A 282 -3.84 11.40 15.69
C LEU A 282 -4.70 10.24 15.15
N LYS A 283 -5.79 10.56 14.42
CA LYS A 283 -6.71 9.58 13.84
C LYS A 283 -6.02 8.74 12.75
N PRO A 284 -6.22 7.40 12.71
CA PRO A 284 -5.64 6.56 11.66
C PRO A 284 -6.20 6.95 10.29
N ASN A 285 -5.36 7.53 9.43
CA ASN A 285 -5.77 7.85 8.06
C ASN A 285 -5.61 6.63 7.15
N ILE A 286 -6.54 5.67 7.26
CA ILE A 286 -6.59 4.45 6.43
C ILE A 286 -6.63 4.83 4.94
N TYR A 287 -7.34 5.90 4.58
CA TYR A 287 -7.50 6.37 3.21
C TYR A 287 -6.22 6.95 2.62
N ALA A 288 -5.40 7.64 3.42
CA ALA A 288 -4.05 8.04 2.98
C ALA A 288 -3.13 6.84 2.71
N ASN A 289 -3.27 5.75 3.47
CA ASN A 289 -2.52 4.51 3.19
C ASN A 289 -2.99 3.85 1.89
N ILE A 290 -4.28 3.92 1.57
CA ILE A 290 -4.84 3.42 0.31
C ILE A 290 -4.30 4.24 -0.86
N LEU A 291 -4.40 5.57 -0.80
CA LEU A 291 -3.83 6.45 -1.83
C LEU A 291 -2.33 6.24 -2.01
N SER A 292 -1.57 6.10 -0.93
CA SER A 292 -0.15 5.76 -1.00
C SER A 292 0.10 4.45 -1.72
N THR A 293 -0.72 3.44 -1.46
CA THR A 293 -0.59 2.13 -2.12
C THR A 293 -0.91 2.22 -3.61
N ALA A 294 -1.95 2.98 -3.99
CA ALA A 294 -2.29 3.25 -5.38
C ALA A 294 -1.15 3.95 -6.13
N ILE A 295 -0.55 4.97 -5.51
CA ILE A 295 0.61 5.69 -6.07
C ILE A 295 1.79 4.72 -6.26
N THR A 296 2.15 3.95 -5.22
CA THR A 296 3.21 2.93 -5.32
C THR A 296 2.98 1.97 -6.48
N ILE A 297 1.78 1.37 -6.56
CA ILE A 297 1.43 0.40 -7.61
C ILE A 297 1.50 1.05 -9.00
N SER A 298 1.00 2.27 -9.15
CA SER A 298 1.01 2.99 -10.42
C SER A 298 2.43 3.35 -10.87
N VAL A 299 3.28 3.83 -9.95
CA VAL A 299 4.71 4.10 -10.22
C VAL A 299 5.42 2.81 -10.61
N MET A 300 5.21 1.73 -9.87
CA MET A 300 5.81 0.43 -10.17
C MET A 300 5.36 -0.14 -11.50
N THR A 301 4.06 -0.07 -11.81
CA THR A 301 3.49 -0.57 -13.07
C THR A 301 4.06 0.24 -14.23
N ARG A 302 4.08 1.57 -14.12
CA ARG A 302 4.68 2.45 -15.13
C ARG A 302 6.17 2.16 -15.33
N PHE A 303 6.91 1.92 -14.26
CA PHE A 303 8.33 1.56 -14.36
C PHE A 303 8.50 0.19 -15.03
N GLY A 304 7.75 -0.83 -14.59
CA GLY A 304 7.81 -2.19 -15.13
C GLY A 304 7.50 -2.26 -16.63
N LEU A 305 6.61 -1.41 -17.11
CA LEU A 305 6.25 -1.29 -18.53
C LEU A 305 7.30 -0.57 -19.38
N ASN A 306 8.08 0.35 -18.80
CA ASN A 306 9.05 1.16 -19.55
C ASN A 306 10.48 0.58 -19.50
N LEU A 307 10.78 -0.32 -18.55
CA LEU A 307 12.09 -0.96 -18.43
C LEU A 307 12.37 -2.25 -19.20
N PRO A 308 11.45 -2.92 -19.94
CA PRO A 308 11.82 -4.07 -20.76
C PRO A 308 13.00 -3.75 -21.69
N GLN A 309 13.09 -2.49 -22.14
CA GLN A 309 14.14 -2.00 -23.05
C GLN A 309 15.48 -1.60 -22.39
N LEU A 310 15.59 -1.67 -21.06
CA LEU A 310 16.80 -1.31 -20.30
C LEU A 310 17.51 -2.53 -19.68
N VAL A 311 16.85 -3.69 -19.66
CA VAL A 311 17.38 -4.97 -19.12
C VAL A 311 17.55 -6.03 -20.21
N VAL A 312 17.28 -5.70 -21.48
CA VAL A 312 17.89 -6.44 -22.60
C VAL A 312 19.37 -6.05 -22.61
N SER A 313 20.13 -6.66 -21.71
CA SER A 313 21.50 -7.04 -22.05
C SER A 313 21.36 -8.06 -23.16
N ASP A 314 21.95 -7.75 -24.32
CA ASP A 314 22.13 -8.68 -25.41
C ASP A 314 22.69 -10.00 -24.85
N GLU A 315 21.84 -11.03 -24.77
CA GLU A 315 22.25 -12.42 -24.93
C GLU A 315 22.06 -12.80 -26.40
#